data_AF-A0A4Q5NX40-F1
#
_entry.id   AF-A0A4Q5NX40-F1
#
_cell.length_a   1.000
_cell.length_b   1.000
_cell.length_c   1.000
_cell.angle_alpha   90.00
_cell.angle_beta   90.00
_cell.angle_gamma   90.00
#
_symmetry.space_group_name_H-M   'P 1'
#
loop_
_entity.id
_entity.type
_entity.pdbx_description
1 polymer ?
#
loop_
_entity_poly.entity_id
_entity_poly.type
_entity_poly.pdbx_seq_one_letter_code
_entity_poly.pdbx_strand_id
1 'polypeptide(L)'
;MLSLGSISREDATTRFPFLAPNYRARRSAIRSFTHRDPDFVFWIYPDGKLCNAHTSHLQNPPKGFEHILNDEPNYGGFFRGRVASLLEDQLIVVYCEQDALASAGKKLQQFLLGVQQLPLLIHDDTLIISDNGDIYGTLDDLFERQTNAAIA
;
A
#
# COMPACT_ATOMS: atom_id res chain seq x y z
N MET A 1 12.49 9.55 -3.66
CA MET A 1 11.95 8.17 -3.62
C MET A 1 12.47 7.54 -2.34
N LEU A 2 11.59 7.27 -1.40
CA LEU A 2 11.94 6.69 -0.10
C LEU A 2 12.28 5.21 -0.25
N SER A 3 13.17 4.74 0.61
CA SER A 3 13.41 3.31 0.84
C SER A 3 13.62 3.14 2.34
N LEU A 4 12.65 2.53 3.00
CA LEU A 4 12.60 2.34 4.44
C LEU A 4 12.44 0.86 4.77
N GLY A 5 12.74 0.50 6.01
CA GLY A 5 12.59 -0.86 6.50
C GLY A 5 13.84 -1.72 6.31
N SER A 6 13.67 -3.03 6.47
CA SER A 6 14.72 -4.03 6.42
C SER A 6 15.11 -4.42 4.99
N ILE A 7 14.23 -4.21 4.02
CA ILE A 7 14.48 -4.55 2.61
C ILE A 7 15.11 -3.39 1.84
N SER A 8 16.25 -3.66 1.20
CA SER A 8 16.89 -2.68 0.31
C SER A 8 16.12 -2.52 -0.99
N ARG A 9 16.30 -1.39 -1.68
CA ARG A 9 15.69 -1.18 -3.00
C ARG A 9 16.28 -2.12 -4.05
N GLU A 10 17.56 -2.42 -3.93
CA GLU A 10 18.28 -3.37 -4.76
C GLU A 10 17.63 -4.76 -4.66
N ASP A 11 17.39 -5.24 -3.44
CA ASP A 11 16.73 -6.52 -3.20
C ASP A 11 15.27 -6.49 -3.68
N ALA A 12 14.53 -5.43 -3.38
CA ALA A 12 13.15 -5.28 -3.85
C ALA A 12 13.05 -5.27 -5.40
N THR A 13 14.09 -4.81 -6.09
CA THR A 13 14.16 -4.81 -7.57
C THR A 13 14.32 -6.22 -8.14
N THR A 14 14.92 -7.15 -7.39
CA THR A 14 15.02 -8.55 -7.82
C THR A 14 13.63 -9.22 -7.88
N ARG A 15 12.75 -8.87 -6.95
CA ARG A 15 11.34 -9.30 -6.88
C ARG A 15 10.47 -8.54 -7.89
N PHE A 16 10.63 -7.22 -7.92
CA PHE A 16 9.80 -6.30 -8.71
C PHE A 16 10.68 -5.32 -9.51
N PRO A 17 11.03 -5.63 -10.77
CA PRO A 17 11.98 -4.84 -11.57
C PRO A 17 11.62 -3.35 -11.73
N PHE A 18 10.34 -3.01 -11.65
CA PHE A 18 9.87 -1.62 -11.74
C PHE A 18 10.30 -0.73 -10.56
N LEU A 19 10.79 -1.31 -9.46
CA LEU A 19 11.31 -0.58 -8.30
C LEU A 19 12.74 -0.05 -8.48
N ALA A 20 13.41 -0.40 -9.59
CA ALA A 20 14.75 0.11 -9.88
C ALA A 20 14.77 1.66 -9.88
N PRO A 21 15.85 2.30 -9.37
CA PRO A 21 15.94 3.76 -9.23
C PRO A 21 15.59 4.55 -10.50
N ASN A 22 16.03 4.07 -11.67
CA ASN A 22 15.87 4.73 -12.96
C ASN A 22 14.85 4.05 -13.89
N TYR A 23 13.92 3.27 -13.34
CA TYR A 23 12.91 2.59 -14.15
C TYR A 23 11.98 3.58 -14.85
N ARG A 24 11.98 3.56 -16.19
CA ARG A 24 11.11 4.42 -17.00
C ARG A 24 9.66 3.95 -16.89
N ALA A 25 8.72 4.89 -16.78
CA ALA A 25 7.28 4.61 -16.68
C ALA A 25 6.87 3.74 -15.47
N ARG A 26 7.56 3.88 -14.33
CA ARG A 26 7.30 3.11 -13.10
C ARG A 26 5.83 3.05 -12.69
N ARG A 27 5.12 4.19 -12.61
CA ARG A 27 3.69 4.21 -12.25
C ARG A 27 2.85 3.35 -13.20
N SER A 28 3.18 3.37 -14.49
CA SER A 28 2.50 2.53 -15.48
C SER A 28 2.80 1.05 -15.28
N ALA A 29 4.04 0.69 -14.93
CA ALA A 29 4.40 -0.71 -14.65
C ALA A 29 3.73 -1.24 -13.38
N ILE A 30 3.72 -0.45 -12.29
CA ILE A 30 2.99 -0.75 -11.06
C ILE A 30 1.50 -0.94 -11.36
N ARG A 31 0.92 -0.03 -12.17
CA ARG A 31 -0.47 -0.12 -12.60
C ARG A 31 -0.71 -1.41 -13.39
N SER A 32 0.09 -1.69 -14.41
CA SER A 32 -0.07 -2.90 -15.23
C SER A 32 0.04 -4.18 -14.40
N PHE A 33 0.96 -4.22 -13.44
CA PHE A 33 1.12 -5.33 -12.52
C PHE A 33 -0.14 -5.51 -11.64
N THR A 34 -0.53 -4.46 -10.92
CA THR A 34 -1.62 -4.53 -9.93
C THR A 34 -3.03 -4.50 -10.50
N HIS A 35 -3.22 -4.10 -11.76
CA HIS A 35 -4.54 -4.10 -12.41
C HIS A 35 -4.84 -5.38 -13.18
N ARG A 36 -3.83 -6.18 -13.53
CA ARG A 36 -4.03 -7.37 -14.37
C ARG A 36 -4.81 -8.43 -13.62
N ASP A 37 -4.27 -8.87 -12.48
CA ASP A 37 -4.87 -9.88 -11.59
C ASP A 37 -4.60 -9.49 -10.13
N PRO A 38 -5.29 -8.46 -9.59
CA PRO A 38 -5.16 -8.14 -8.16
C PRO A 38 -5.78 -9.24 -7.31
N ASP A 39 -5.11 -9.61 -6.22
CA ASP A 39 -5.68 -10.49 -5.20
C ASP A 39 -6.81 -9.78 -4.44
N PHE A 40 -6.65 -8.47 -4.23
CA PHE A 40 -7.66 -7.65 -3.57
C PHE A 40 -7.52 -6.18 -3.93
N VAL A 41 -8.66 -5.49 -4.02
CA VAL A 41 -8.72 -4.04 -4.26
C VAL A 41 -9.46 -3.41 -3.08
N PHE A 42 -8.83 -2.45 -2.40
CA PHE A 42 -9.36 -1.93 -1.15
C PHE A 42 -9.42 -0.41 -1.06
N TRP A 43 -10.34 0.02 -0.20
CA TRP A 43 -10.24 1.26 0.56
C TRP A 43 -10.04 0.95 2.05
N ILE A 44 -9.37 1.83 2.78
CA ILE A 44 -9.33 1.80 4.24
C ILE A 44 -9.85 3.14 4.74
N TYR A 45 -10.91 3.10 5.53
CA TYR A 45 -11.54 4.27 6.15
C TYR A 45 -10.58 4.97 7.12
N PRO A 46 -10.79 6.25 7.46
CA PRO A 46 -9.98 6.97 8.46
C PRO A 46 -9.90 6.29 9.84
N ASP A 47 -10.90 5.48 10.19
CA ASP A 47 -10.96 4.70 11.43
C ASP A 47 -10.26 3.33 11.33
N GLY A 48 -9.67 3.00 10.18
CA GLY A 48 -9.00 1.73 9.92
C GLY A 48 -9.93 0.62 9.43
N LYS A 49 -11.23 0.86 9.23
CA LYS A 49 -12.14 -0.16 8.67
C LYS A 49 -11.78 -0.47 7.21
N LEU A 50 -11.76 -1.75 6.84
CA LEU A 50 -11.54 -2.17 5.46
C LEU A 50 -12.84 -2.08 4.62
N CYS A 51 -12.70 -1.62 3.38
CA CYS A 51 -13.75 -1.68 2.35
C CYS A 51 -13.25 -2.44 1.13
N ASN A 52 -13.99 -3.46 0.70
CA ASN A 52 -13.72 -4.12 -0.58
C ASN A 52 -14.18 -3.23 -1.75
N ALA A 53 -13.25 -2.86 -2.63
CA ALA A 53 -13.53 -2.11 -3.86
C ALA A 53 -13.75 -3.02 -5.08
N HIS A 54 -13.88 -4.34 -4.84
CA HIS A 54 -14.09 -5.39 -5.82
C HIS A 54 -13.05 -5.33 -6.96
N THR A 55 -13.47 -4.90 -8.13
CA THR A 55 -12.62 -4.83 -9.33
C THR A 55 -12.06 -3.43 -9.57
N SER A 56 -12.62 -2.40 -8.95
CA SER A 56 -12.29 -1.02 -9.26
C SER A 56 -12.72 -0.04 -8.18
N HIS A 57 -11.77 0.75 -7.71
CA HIS A 57 -12.01 1.89 -6.82
C HIS A 57 -12.98 2.92 -7.40
N LEU A 58 -12.95 3.13 -8.73
CA LEU A 58 -13.79 4.13 -9.40
C LEU A 58 -15.26 3.69 -9.44
N GLN A 59 -15.50 2.40 -9.66
CA GLN A 59 -16.85 1.83 -9.73
C GLN A 59 -17.41 1.51 -8.35
N ASN A 60 -16.54 1.29 -7.37
CA ASN A 60 -16.90 0.89 -6.00
C ASN A 60 -16.18 1.81 -4.98
N PRO A 61 -16.48 3.12 -4.96
CA PRO A 61 -16.07 3.96 -3.86
C PRO A 61 -16.82 3.56 -2.57
N PRO A 62 -16.30 3.92 -1.39
CA PRO A 62 -17.04 3.76 -0.14
C PRO A 62 -18.38 4.50 -0.23
N LYS A 63 -19.48 3.82 0.12
CA LYS A 63 -20.84 4.34 -0.07
C LYS A 63 -21.03 5.67 0.66
N GLY A 64 -21.46 6.71 -0.06
CA GLY A 64 -21.66 8.05 0.48
C GLY A 64 -20.40 8.91 0.51
N PHE A 65 -19.27 8.40 0.02
CA PHE A 65 -17.99 9.10 -0.07
C PHE A 65 -17.49 9.22 -1.51
N GLU A 66 -18.37 9.23 -2.50
CA GLU A 66 -18.01 9.27 -3.93
C GLU A 66 -17.14 10.49 -4.30
N HIS A 67 -17.28 11.58 -3.55
CA HIS A 67 -16.50 12.81 -3.72
C HIS A 67 -14.99 12.61 -3.51
N ILE A 68 -14.55 11.61 -2.73
CA ILE A 68 -13.13 11.38 -2.44
C ILE A 68 -12.32 10.99 -3.68
N LEU A 69 -12.98 10.52 -4.74
CA LEU A 69 -12.33 10.15 -6.01
C LEU A 69 -11.62 11.33 -6.68
N ASN A 70 -12.00 12.57 -6.34
CA ASN A 70 -11.43 13.79 -6.89
C ASN A 70 -10.41 14.46 -5.95
N ASP A 71 -10.09 13.84 -4.82
CA ASP A 71 -9.23 14.40 -3.76
C ASP A 71 -7.85 13.70 -3.71
N GLU A 72 -7.29 13.31 -4.85
CA GLU A 72 -5.95 12.71 -4.89
C GLU A 72 -4.88 13.72 -4.42
N PRO A 73 -3.91 13.34 -3.57
CA PRO A 73 -3.64 11.99 -3.03
C PRO A 73 -4.28 11.68 -1.67
N ASN A 74 -5.09 12.60 -1.12
CA ASN A 74 -5.63 12.52 0.23
C ASN A 74 -6.85 11.61 0.35
N TYR A 75 -7.66 11.53 -0.70
CA TYR A 75 -8.88 10.74 -0.79
C TYR A 75 -9.80 10.89 0.43
N GLY A 76 -9.99 12.12 0.93
CA GLY A 76 -10.81 12.38 2.12
C GLY A 76 -10.24 11.74 3.39
N GLY A 77 -8.95 11.44 3.42
CA GLY A 77 -8.26 10.74 4.50
C GLY A 77 -8.27 9.21 4.39
N PHE A 78 -8.93 8.65 3.37
CA PHE A 78 -8.93 7.21 3.11
C PHE A 78 -7.61 6.76 2.52
N PHE A 79 -7.22 5.51 2.77
CA PHE A 79 -6.25 4.85 1.90
C PHE A 79 -6.96 4.11 0.79
N ARG A 80 -6.31 4.10 -0.36
CA ARG A 80 -6.70 3.36 -1.53
C ARG A 80 -5.54 2.45 -1.91
N GLY A 81 -5.82 1.19 -2.22
CA GLY A 81 -4.72 0.30 -2.60
C GLY A 81 -5.15 -1.01 -3.23
N ARG A 82 -4.15 -1.82 -3.55
CA ARG A 82 -4.30 -3.18 -4.07
C ARG A 82 -3.29 -4.11 -3.44
N VAL A 83 -3.68 -5.36 -3.30
CA VAL A 83 -2.79 -6.49 -3.06
C VAL A 83 -2.61 -7.22 -4.39
N ALA A 84 -1.39 -7.57 -4.73
CA ALA A 84 -1.07 -8.38 -5.89
C ALA A 84 0.12 -9.29 -5.59
N SER A 85 0.02 -10.53 -6.07
CA SER A 85 1.03 -11.57 -5.87
C SER A 85 1.72 -11.93 -7.18
N LEU A 86 2.99 -12.30 -7.11
CA LEU A 86 3.76 -12.87 -8.20
C LEU A 86 4.59 -14.04 -7.69
N LEU A 87 4.20 -15.26 -8.06
CA LEU A 87 4.79 -16.49 -7.51
C LEU A 87 4.66 -16.51 -5.98
N GLU A 88 5.79 -16.44 -5.27
CA GLU A 88 5.86 -16.44 -3.80
C GLU A 88 5.88 -15.02 -3.21
N ASP A 89 6.00 -13.98 -4.06
CA ASP A 89 6.12 -12.59 -3.61
C ASP A 89 4.76 -11.89 -3.54
N GLN A 90 4.52 -11.15 -2.46
CA GLN A 90 3.36 -10.29 -2.30
C GLN A 90 3.74 -8.80 -2.29
N LEU A 91 2.88 -7.99 -2.89
CA LEU A 91 3.01 -6.54 -2.95
C LEU A 91 1.69 -5.88 -2.57
N ILE A 92 1.75 -4.90 -1.66
CA ILE A 92 0.67 -3.96 -1.40
C ILE A 92 1.07 -2.60 -1.95
N VAL A 93 0.27 -2.08 -2.87
CA VAL A 93 0.42 -0.73 -3.41
C VAL A 93 -0.62 0.17 -2.77
N VAL A 94 -0.16 1.27 -2.17
CA VAL A 94 -1.00 2.26 -1.49
C VAL A 94 -0.86 3.61 -2.18
N TYR A 95 -1.98 4.17 -2.60
CA TYR A 95 -2.06 5.52 -3.17
C TYR A 95 -2.13 6.50 -2.00
N CYS A 96 -1.01 7.18 -1.74
CA CYS A 96 -0.86 8.06 -0.59
C CYS A 96 0.23 9.11 -0.82
N GLU A 97 0.25 10.13 0.04
CA GLU A 97 1.39 11.03 0.15
C GLU A 97 2.65 10.27 0.58
N GLN A 98 3.81 10.78 0.15
CA GLN A 98 5.11 10.13 0.33
C GLN A 98 5.42 9.80 1.80
N ASP A 99 5.02 10.63 2.75
CA ASP A 99 5.36 10.45 4.17
C ASP A 99 4.27 9.70 4.96
N ALA A 100 3.15 9.32 4.33
CA ALA A 100 1.97 8.82 5.02
C ALA A 100 2.22 7.54 5.84
N LEU A 101 3.11 6.67 5.37
CA LEU A 101 3.50 5.42 6.04
C LEU A 101 4.96 5.42 6.50
N ALA A 102 5.67 6.54 6.31
CA ALA A 102 7.10 6.64 6.58
C ALA A 102 7.44 6.69 8.08
N SER A 103 6.49 7.15 8.90
CA SER A 103 6.65 7.30 10.35
C SER A 103 5.47 6.70 11.09
N ALA A 104 5.69 6.33 12.35
CA ALA A 104 4.61 5.90 13.23
C ALA A 104 3.60 7.02 13.47
N GLY A 105 2.34 6.64 13.67
CA GLY A 105 1.27 7.60 13.94
C GLY A 105 -0.08 7.14 13.40
N LYS A 106 -1.04 8.07 13.37
CA LYS A 106 -2.45 7.76 13.03
C LYS A 106 -2.61 7.15 11.64
N LYS A 107 -1.84 7.61 10.66
CA LYS A 107 -1.90 7.11 9.28
C LYS A 107 -1.34 5.69 9.17
N LEU A 108 -0.18 5.41 9.75
CA LEU A 108 0.35 4.05 9.79
C LEU A 108 -0.60 3.10 10.55
N GLN A 109 -1.12 3.53 11.70
CA GLN A 109 -2.10 2.75 12.46
C GLN A 109 -3.38 2.47 11.66
N GLN A 110 -3.94 3.49 11.00
CA GLN A 110 -5.10 3.35 10.10
C GLN A 110 -4.84 2.27 9.05
N PHE A 111 -3.69 2.33 8.38
CA PHE A 111 -3.31 1.35 7.36
C PHE A 111 -3.21 -0.06 7.92
N LEU A 112 -2.47 -0.25 9.03
CA LEU A 112 -2.28 -1.56 9.65
C LEU A 112 -3.60 -2.18 10.11
N LEU A 113 -4.49 -1.41 10.74
CA LEU A 113 -5.83 -1.87 11.12
C LEU A 113 -6.62 -2.39 9.90
N GLY A 114 -6.55 -1.68 8.76
CA GLY A 114 -7.24 -2.08 7.54
C GLY A 114 -6.65 -3.33 6.90
N VAL A 115 -5.32 -3.44 6.85
CA VAL A 115 -4.62 -4.61 6.29
C VAL A 115 -4.90 -5.88 7.10
N GLN A 116 -4.98 -5.77 8.43
CA GLN A 116 -5.34 -6.90 9.31
C GLN A 116 -6.73 -7.48 9.05
N GLN A 117 -7.62 -6.74 8.38
CA GLN A 117 -8.97 -7.18 8.03
C GLN A 117 -9.06 -7.81 6.64
N LEU A 118 -7.96 -7.90 5.88
CA LEU A 118 -7.98 -8.47 4.53
C LEU A 118 -8.45 -9.94 4.56
N PRO A 119 -9.35 -10.36 3.65
CA PRO A 119 -9.90 -11.71 3.65
C PRO A 119 -8.97 -12.72 2.96
N LEU A 120 -7.66 -12.51 3.04
CA LEU A 120 -6.63 -13.35 2.44
C LEU A 120 -5.37 -13.33 3.32
N LEU A 121 -4.55 -14.38 3.21
CA LEU A 121 -3.31 -14.48 3.96
C LEU A 121 -2.29 -13.47 3.39
N ILE A 122 -1.89 -12.52 4.23
CA ILE A 122 -0.81 -11.58 3.93
C ILE A 122 0.43 -12.03 4.67
N HIS A 123 1.52 -12.25 3.95
CA HIS A 123 2.79 -12.67 4.54
C HIS A 123 3.51 -11.48 5.20
N ASP A 124 4.27 -11.72 6.27
CA ASP A 124 5.00 -10.67 7.00
C ASP A 124 6.05 -9.98 6.12
N ASP A 125 6.60 -10.69 5.13
CA ASP A 125 7.57 -10.19 4.15
C ASP A 125 6.94 -9.46 2.95
N THR A 126 5.61 -9.29 2.95
CA THR A 126 4.87 -8.57 1.91
C THR A 126 5.40 -7.17 1.77
N LEU A 127 5.82 -6.80 0.55
CA LEU A 127 6.40 -5.49 0.29
C LEU A 127 5.31 -4.41 0.22
N ILE A 128 5.50 -3.29 0.92
CA ILE A 128 4.56 -2.17 0.94
C ILE A 128 5.16 -0.98 0.19
N ILE A 129 4.48 -0.52 -0.87
CA ILE A 129 4.95 0.59 -1.70
C ILE A 129 3.89 1.66 -1.96
N SER A 130 4.34 2.87 -2.29
CA SER A 130 3.48 3.89 -2.92
C SER A 130 3.24 3.57 -4.40
N ASP A 131 2.20 4.18 -4.99
CA ASP A 131 1.96 4.10 -6.44
C ASP A 131 3.05 4.80 -7.28
N ASN A 132 3.95 5.55 -6.64
CA ASN A 132 5.16 6.16 -7.22
C ASN A 132 6.45 5.34 -6.98
N GLY A 133 6.35 4.22 -6.25
CA GLY A 133 7.46 3.30 -6.00
C GLY A 133 8.34 3.65 -4.79
N ASP A 134 7.87 4.52 -3.89
CA ASP A 134 8.46 4.64 -2.55
C ASP A 134 8.29 3.31 -1.82
N ILE A 135 9.35 2.82 -1.18
CA ILE A 135 9.31 1.57 -0.42
C ILE A 135 9.18 1.96 1.06
N TYR A 136 8.12 1.48 1.70
CA TYR A 136 7.89 1.67 3.12
C TYR A 136 8.44 0.53 3.98
N GLY A 137 8.89 -0.56 3.34
CA GLY A 137 9.38 -1.77 3.97
C GLY A 137 8.46 -2.96 3.72
N THR A 138 8.65 -4.02 4.49
CA THR A 138 7.73 -5.16 4.59
C THR A 138 6.56 -4.85 5.52
N LEU A 139 5.56 -5.73 5.56
CA LEU A 139 4.47 -5.61 6.53
C LEU A 139 5.01 -5.65 7.97
N ASP A 140 5.97 -6.52 8.24
CA ASP A 140 6.65 -6.62 9.54
C ASP A 140 7.35 -5.31 9.93
N ASP A 141 8.09 -4.69 9.00
CA ASP A 141 8.76 -3.40 9.23
C ASP A 141 7.77 -2.31 9.68
N LEU A 142 6.56 -2.32 9.13
CA LEU A 142 5.51 -1.35 9.48
C LEU A 142 4.93 -1.63 10.87
N PHE A 143 4.74 -2.91 11.25
CA PHE A 143 4.33 -3.28 12.60
C PHE A 143 5.38 -2.92 13.65
N GLU A 144 6.64 -3.23 13.40
CA GLU A 144 7.76 -2.86 14.28
C GLU A 144 7.84 -1.34 14.44
N ARG A 145 7.75 -0.59 13.33
CA ARG A 145 7.76 0.87 13.33
C ARG A 145 6.66 1.44 14.22
N GLN A 146 5.44 0.93 14.12
CA GLN A 146 4.32 1.38 14.94
C GLN A 146 4.49 0.99 16.42
N THR A 147 5.03 -0.19 16.69
CA THR A 147 5.19 -0.71 18.06
C THR A 147 6.31 0.01 18.81
N ASN A 148 7.47 0.20 18.19
CA ASN A 148 8.62 0.87 18.80
C ASN A 148 8.30 2.33 19.21
N ALA A 149 7.42 3.00 18.45
CA ALA A 149 6.96 4.34 18.78
C ALA A 149 5.96 4.40 19.95
N ALA A 150 5.29 3.29 20.28
CA ALA A 150 4.38 3.23 21.44
C ALA A 150 5.13 3.01 22.76
N ILE A 151 6.39 2.58 22.69
CA ILE A 151 7.24 2.27 23.85
C ILE A 151 8.22 3.43 24.15
N ALA A 152 8.47 4.31 23.17
CA ALA A 152 9.32 5.50 23.29
C ALA A 152 8.57 6.70 23.89
#